data_AF-A0A2N7XB28-F1
#
_entry.id   AF-A0A2N7XB28-F1
#
_cell.length_a   1.000
_cell.length_b   1.000
_cell.length_c   1.000
_cell.angle_alpha   90.00
_cell.angle_beta   90.00
_cell.angle_gamma   90.00
#
_symmetry.space_group_name_H-M   'P 1'
#
loop_
_entity.id
_entity.type
_entity.pdbx_description
1 polymer ?
#
loop_
_entity_poly.entity_id
_entity_poly.type
_entity_poly.pdbx_seq_one_letter_code
_entity_poly.pdbx_strand_id
1 'polypeptide(L)' 'MIELEHISHRYRRRRSLVDISCEFDSGLWGLLGPNGAG' A
#
# COMPACT_ATOMS: atom_id res chain seq x y z
N MET A 1 16.54 -1.01 -1.17
CA MET A 1 15.54 -0.02 -1.56
C MET A 1 14.43 -0.72 -2.34
N ILE A 2 13.21 -0.67 -1.81
CA ILE A 2 11.99 -1.11 -2.50
C ILE A 2 11.13 0.12 -2.68
N GLU A 3 10.59 0.30 -3.88
CA GLU A 3 9.78 1.46 -4.24
C GLU A 3 8.44 0.97 -4.81
N LEU A 4 7.36 1.52 -4.27
CA LEU A 4 6.01 1.38 -4.82
C LEU A 4 5.62 2.73 -5.39
N GLU A 5 5.25 2.77 -6.67
CA GLU A 5 4.81 3.98 -7.33
C GLU A 5 3.40 3.81 -7.88
N HIS A 6 2.50 4.72 -7.51
CA HIS A 6 1.15 4.83 -8.07
C HIS A 6 0.35 3.52 -8.05
N ILE A 7 0.50 2.75 -6.96
CA ILE A 7 -0.13 1.44 -6.83
C ILE A 7 -1.61 1.61 -6.54
N SER A 8 -2.44 1.13 -7.45
CA SER A 8 -3.88 1.03 -7.28
C SER A 8 -4.32 -0.43 -7.39
N HIS A 9 -5.22 -0.85 -6.51
CA HIS A 9 -5.72 -2.22 -6.47
C HIS A 9 -7.23 -2.25 -6.28
N ARG A 10 -7.89 -3.21 -6.94
CA ARG A 10 -9.32 -3.44 -6.83
C ARG A 10 -9.60 -4.89 -6.48
N TYR A 11 -10.29 -5.10 -5.37
CA TYR A 11 -10.82 -6.39 -4.99
C TYR A 11 -12.32 -6.46 -5.27
N ARG A 12 -12.72 -7.33 -6.20
CA ARG A 12 -14.10 -7.45 -6.71
C ARG A 12 -14.64 -6.09 -7.17
N ARG A 13 -15.64 -5.55 -6.46
CA ARG A 13 -16.31 -4.28 -6.78
C ARG A 13 -15.76 -3.09 -5.98
N ARG A 14 -14.78 -3.31 -5.09
CA ARG A 14 -14.23 -2.28 -4.20
C ARG A 14 -12.79 -1.95 -4.59
N ARG A 15 -12.44 -0.66 -4.64
CA ARG A 15 -11.04 -0.24 -4.69
C ARG A 15 -10.45 -0.41 -3.29
N SER A 16 -9.45 -1.27 -3.19
CA SER A 16 -8.73 -1.65 -1.98
C SER A 16 -7.60 -0.66 -1.72
N LEU A 17 -6.77 -0.41 -2.75
CA LEU A 17 -5.70 0.58 -2.72
C LEU A 17 -5.99 1.64 -3.78
N VAL A 18 -5.79 2.91 -3.44
CA VAL A 18 -6.00 4.04 -4.33
C VAL A 18 -4.72 4.84 -4.37
N ASP A 19 -3.97 4.68 -5.45
CA ASP A 19 -2.81 5.49 -5.81
C ASP A 19 -1.80 5.68 -4.65
N ILE A 20 -1.24 4.57 -4.19
CA ILE A 20 -0.28 4.55 -3.07
C ILE A 20 1.14 4.56 -3.63
N SER A 21 1.95 5.48 -3.11
CA SER A 21 3.39 5.50 -3.33
C SER A 21 4.13 5.45 -2.01
N CYS A 22 5.19 4.63 -1.93
CA CYS A 22 6.04 4.56 -0.74
C CYS A 22 7.41 3.96 -1.07
N GLU A 23 8.41 4.45 -0.33
CA GLU A 23 9.80 4.01 -0.43
C GLU A 23 10.21 3.34 0.88
N PHE A 24 10.85 2.17 0.76
CA PHE A 24 11.40 1.41 1.87
C PHE A 24 12.90 1.26 1.71
N ASP A 25 13.65 1.77 2.67
CA ASP A 25 15.08 1.50 2.79
C ASP A 25 15.34 0.28 3.69
N SER A 26 16.61 -0.09 3.87
CA SER A 26 17.00 -1.18 4.75
C SER A 26 16.50 -0.96 6.19
N GLY A 27 15.83 -1.98 6.74
CA GLY A 27 15.22 -1.89 8.07
C GLY A 27 13.95 -2.74 8.20
N LEU A 28 13.22 -2.53 9.29
CA LEU A 28 11.94 -3.17 9.55
C LEU A 28 10.81 -2.14 9.42
N TRP A 29 9.85 -2.43 8.55
CA TRP A 29 8.72 -1.57 8.26
C TRP A 29 7.41 -2.24 8.65
N GLY A 30 6.48 -1.47 9.21
CA GLY A 30 5.14 -1.92 9.57
C GLY A 30 4.09 -1.04 8.90
N LEU A 31 3.12 -1.68 8.24
CA LEU A 31 1.94 -1.00 7.73
C LEU A 31 0.85 -1.04 8.80
N LEU A 32 0.41 0.14 9.23
CA LEU A 32 -0.60 0.29 10.27
C LEU A 32 -1.86 0.94 9.68
N GLY A 33 -3.01 0.45 10.11
CA GLY A 33 -4.30 1.00 9.71
C GLY A 33 -5.47 0.25 10.33
N PRO A 34 -6.68 0.82 10.30
CA PRO A 34 -7.89 0.12 10.71
C PRO A 34 -8.17 -1.09 9.80
N ASN A 35 -9.01 -2.01 10.26
CA ASN A 35 -9.43 -3.16 9.46
C ASN A 35 -10.03 -2.72 8.12
N GLY A 36 -9.46 -3.23 7.03
CA GLY A 36 -9.89 -2.89 5.66
C GLY A 36 -9.38 -1.54 5.14
N ALA A 37 -8.29 -1.00 5.71
CA ALA A 37 -7.61 0.21 5.22
C ALA A 37 -6.92 0.04 3.85
N GLY A 38 -6.73 -1.21 3.40
CA GLY A 38 -6.15 -1.56 2.11
C GLY A 38 -6.67 -2.92 1.66
#